data_AF-A0A9X0AVF5-F1
#
_entry.id   AF-A0A9X0AVF5-F1
#
_cell.length_a   1.000
_cell.length_b   1.000
_cell.length_c   1.000
_cell.angle_alpha   90.00
_cell.angle_beta   90.00
_cell.angle_gamma   90.00
#
_symmetry.space_group_name_H-M   'P 1'
#
loop_
_entity.id
_entity.type
_entity.pdbx_description
1 polymer ?
#
loop_
_entity_poly.entity_id
_entity_poly.type
_entity_poly.pdbx_seq_one_letter_code
_entity_poly.pdbx_strand_id
1 'polypeptide(L)' 'MTSSKFSNLGIALGHELVTVTVGKEKRKFVLHRQLLCDSVPYFRSAFSAGGFKESQESSMDMPEDEPEAFELFINWL' A
#
# COMPACT_ATOMS: atom_id res chain seq x y z
N MET A 1 28.45 -7.80 -10.75
CA MET A 1 27.67 -6.85 -11.56
C MET A 1 26.30 -7.46 -11.83
N THR A 2 25.38 -7.42 -10.88
CA THR A 2 24.00 -7.86 -11.11
C THR A 2 23.22 -6.66 -11.62
N SER A 3 22.95 -6.66 -12.92
CA SER A 3 22.09 -5.72 -13.61
C SER A 3 20.80 -5.52 -12.83
N SER A 4 20.59 -4.33 -12.25
CA SER A 4 19.30 -3.89 -11.76
C SER A 4 18.34 -3.90 -12.96
N LYS A 5 17.56 -4.98 -13.11
CA LYS A 5 16.46 -5.02 -14.06
C LYS A 5 15.50 -3.93 -13.60
N PHE A 6 15.38 -2.85 -14.36
CA PHE A 6 14.18 -2.02 -14.30
C PHE A 6 13.03 -2.93 -14.72
N SER A 7 12.37 -3.52 -13.74
CA SER A 7 11.17 -4.30 -13.93
C SER A 7 10.11 -3.38 -14.55
N ASN A 8 9.46 -3.85 -15.61
CA ASN A 8 8.32 -3.15 -16.20
C ASN A 8 7.33 -2.84 -15.07
N LEU A 9 7.13 -1.56 -14.74
CA LEU A 9 6.32 -1.14 -13.60
C LEU A 9 4.89 -1.65 -13.68
N GLY A 10 4.32 -1.75 -14.88
CA GLY A 10 2.98 -2.31 -15.08
C GLY A 10 2.88 -3.80 -14.71
N ILE A 11 3.99 -4.54 -14.79
CA ILE A 11 4.06 -5.93 -14.32
C ILE A 11 4.39 -5.97 -12.82
N ALA A 12 5.33 -5.13 -12.37
CA ALA A 12 5.84 -5.16 -11.01
C ALA A 12 4.83 -4.67 -9.96
N LEU A 13 4.04 -3.66 -10.27
CA LEU A 13 3.05 -3.09 -9.35
C LEU A 13 1.74 -3.90 -9.31
N GLY A 14 1.57 -4.84 -10.23
CA GLY A 14 0.32 -5.58 -10.39
C GLY A 14 -0.87 -4.69 -10.76
N HIS A 15 -2.06 -5.29 -10.77
CA HIS A 15 -3.32 -4.62 -11.15
C HIS A 15 -4.24 -4.34 -9.96
N GLU A 16 -3.95 -4.92 -8.79
CA GLU A 16 -4.73 -4.74 -7.58
C GLU A 16 -4.45 -3.37 -6.97
N LEU A 17 -5.50 -2.58 -6.76
CA LEU A 17 -5.45 -1.31 -6.07
C LEU A 17 -6.03 -1.45 -4.66
N VAL A 18 -5.48 -0.70 -3.72
CA VAL A 18 -5.99 -0.56 -2.35
C VAL A 18 -6.20 0.90 -2.00
N THR A 19 -7.22 1.16 -1.17
CA THR A 19 -7.51 2.48 -0.63
C THR A 19 -7.11 2.55 0.83
N VAL A 20 -6.15 3.40 1.18
CA VAL A 20 -5.77 3.68 2.57
C VAL A 20 -6.39 5.01 2.99
N THR A 21 -7.23 4.99 4.02
CA THR A 21 -7.81 6.19 4.62
C THR A 21 -6.99 6.58 5.85
N VAL A 22 -6.36 7.75 5.85
CA VAL A 22 -5.43 8.17 6.90
C VAL A 22 -5.97 9.38 7.67
N GLY A 23 -5.77 9.35 8.98
CA GLY A 23 -6.03 10.45 9.90
C GLY A 23 -7.50 10.73 10.17
N LYS A 24 -7.73 11.65 11.11
CA LYS A 24 -9.08 12.10 11.51
C LYS A 24 -9.85 12.78 10.37
N GLU A 25 -9.13 13.43 9.46
CA GLU A 25 -9.68 14.05 8.25
C GLU A 25 -10.04 13.04 7.15
N LYS A 26 -9.69 11.75 7.34
CA LYS A 26 -10.00 10.65 6.42
C LYS A 26 -9.49 10.89 5.00
N ARG A 27 -8.25 11.34 4.86
CA ARG A 27 -7.61 11.53 3.56
C ARG A 27 -7.39 10.18 2.91
N LYS A 28 -7.78 10.04 1.64
CA LYS A 28 -7.73 8.76 0.92
C LYS A 28 -6.53 8.71 -0.02
N PHE A 29 -5.80 7.60 0.02
CA PHE A 29 -4.70 7.27 -0.86
C PHE A 29 -5.02 6.00 -1.63
N VAL A 30 -5.01 6.06 -2.96
CA VAL A 30 -5.23 4.88 -3.82
C VAL A 30 -3.90 4.45 -4.40
N LEU A 31 -3.49 3.24 -4.08
CA LEU A 31 -2.14 2.73 -4.35
C LEU A 31 -2.20 1.30 -4.86
N HIS A 32 -1.13 0.87 -5.53
CA HIS A 32 -0.98 -0.54 -5.90
C HIS A 32 -0.74 -1.39 -4.66
N ARG A 33 -1.53 -2.46 -4.50
CA ARG A 33 -1.40 -3.40 -3.38
C ARG A 33 0.00 -4.00 -3.32
N GLN A 34 0.53 -4.35 -4.49
CA GLN A 34 1.86 -4.95 -4.62
C GLN A 34 2.96 -4.01 -4.13
N LEU A 35 2.86 -2.71 -4.44
CA LEU A 35 3.81 -1.68 -3.98
C LEU A 35 3.96 -1.69 -2.46
N LEU A 36 2.85 -1.68 -1.73
CA LEU A 36 2.85 -1.66 -0.27
C LEU A 36 3.33 -3.00 0.32
N CYS A 37 2.82 -4.12 -0.21
CA CYS A 37 3.15 -5.46 0.29
C CYS A 37 4.61 -5.86 0.06
N ASP A 38 5.19 -5.44 -1.07
CA ASP A 38 6.61 -5.72 -1.39
C ASP A 38 7.57 -4.81 -0.63
N SER A 39 7.14 -3.58 -0.34
CA SER A 39 7.98 -2.62 0.37
C SER A 39 7.94 -2.78 1.89
N VAL A 40 6.77 -3.12 2.47
CA VAL A 40 6.60 -3.16 3.94
C VAL A 40 5.88 -4.43 4.41
N PRO A 41 6.49 -5.22 5.32
CA PRO A 41 5.88 -6.46 5.86
C PRO A 41 4.54 -6.26 6.58
N TYR A 42 4.30 -5.08 7.15
CA TYR A 42 3.05 -4.72 7.82
C TYR A 42 1.87 -4.82 6.84
N PHE A 43 1.94 -4.12 5.70
CA PHE A 43 0.88 -4.15 4.69
C PHE A 43 0.73 -5.55 4.08
N ARG A 44 1.84 -6.28 3.88
CA ARG A 44 1.77 -7.68 3.44
C ARG A 44 0.93 -8.51 4.39
N SER A 45 1.18 -8.41 5.70
CA SER A 45 0.44 -9.18 6.70
C SER A 45 -1.03 -8.79 6.75
N ALA A 46 -1.32 -7.49 6.73
CA ALA A 46 -2.68 -6.96 6.75
C ALA A 46 -3.50 -7.40 5.53
N PHE A 47 -2.90 -7.41 4.34
CA PHE A 47 -3.59 -7.77 3.10
C PHE A 47 -3.49 -9.25 2.70
N SER A 48 -2.64 -10.06 3.34
CA SER A 48 -2.49 -11.50 3.01
C SER A 48 -3.24 -12.41 3.98
N ALA A 49 -3.64 -11.92 5.15
CA ALA A 49 -4.44 -12.70 6.08
C ALA A 49 -5.86 -12.86 5.50
N GLY A 50 -6.10 -13.97 4.80
CA GLY A 50 -7.35 -14.33 4.12
C GLY A 50 -8.59 -14.55 5.01
N GLY A 51 -8.69 -13.82 6.12
CA GLY A 51 -9.84 -13.77 7.02
C GLY A 51 -10.22 -12.36 7.49
N PHE A 52 -9.49 -11.31 7.08
CA PHE A 52 -9.75 -9.92 7.47
C PHE A 52 -10.51 -9.14 6.38
N LYS A 53 -11.34 -8.17 6.78
CA LYS A 53 -12.18 -7.34 5.87
C LYS A 53 -11.32 -6.65 4.81
N GLU A 54 -10.12 -6.23 5.19
CA GLU A 54 -9.11 -5.55 4.39
C GLU A 54 -8.63 -6.40 3.19
N SER A 55 -8.66 -7.73 3.31
CA SER A 55 -8.35 -8.66 2.22
C SER A 55 -9.47 -8.79 1.19
N GLN A 56 -10.72 -8.43 1.55
CA GLN A 56 -11.88 -8.52 0.65
C GLN A 56 -12.35 -7.15 0.14
N GLU A 57 -12.16 -6.09 0.92
CA GLU A 57 -12.61 -4.73 0.59
C GLU A 57 -11.51 -3.88 -0.06
N SER A 58 -10.26 -4.39 -0.15
CA SER A 58 -9.11 -3.65 -0.68
C SER A 58 -8.97 -2.25 -0.06
N SER A 59 -9.26 -2.14 1.23
CA SER A 59 -9.25 -0.90 1.97
C SER A 59 -8.59 -1.09 3.34
N MET A 60 -8.00 -0.02 3.87
CA MET A 60 -7.41 0.03 5.21
C MET A 60 -7.66 1.41 5.80
N ASP A 61 -8.06 1.46 7.07
CA ASP A 61 -8.23 2.70 7.81
C ASP A 61 -7.12 2.86 8.86
N MET A 62 -6.47 4.02 8.86
CA MET A 62 -5.36 4.41 9.73
C MET A 62 -5.69 5.74 10.42
N PRO A 63 -6.65 5.75 11.37
CA PRO A 63 -7.21 6.98 11.94
C PRO A 63 -6.26 7.72 12.88
N GLU A 64 -5.23 7.04 13.40
CA GLU A 64 -4.25 7.58 14.34
C GLU A 64 -3.04 8.21 13.65
N ASP A 65 -2.80 7.86 12.37
CA ASP A 65 -1.66 8.33 11.61
C ASP A 65 -1.92 9.71 10.97
N GLU A 66 -0.84 10.46 10.76
CA GLU A 66 -0.88 11.77 10.11
C GLU A 66 -0.85 11.63 8.58
N PRO A 67 -1.83 12.21 7.84
CA PRO A 67 -1.89 12.12 6.39
C PRO A 67 -0.66 12.66 5.67
N GLU A 68 -0.05 13.74 6.18
CA GLU A 68 1.16 14.34 5.64
C GLU A 68 2.37 13.41 5.74
N ALA A 69 2.50 12.69 6.87
CA ALA A 69 3.55 11.71 7.06
C ALA A 69 3.37 10.51 6.13
N PHE A 70 2.13 10.07 5.94
CA PHE A 70 1.82 9.00 5.00
C PHE A 70 2.11 9.40 3.55
N GLU A 71 1.79 10.63 3.15
CA GLU A 71 2.10 11.15 1.82
C GLU A 71 3.62 11.18 1.54
N LEU A 72 4.42 11.62 2.51
CA LEU A 72 5.88 11.56 2.41
C LEU A 72 6.40 10.12 2.29
N PHE A 73 5.81 9.20 3.05
CA PHE A 73 6.12 7.77 2.96
C PHE A 73 5.82 7.20 1.57
N ILE A 74 4.66 7.53 0.97
CA ILE A 74 4.31 7.09 -0.38
C ILE A 74 5.25 7.69 -1.43
N ASN A 75 5.63 8.95 -1.30
CA ASN A 75 6.58 9.58 -2.25
C ASN A 75 8.00 8.96 -2.19
N TRP A 76 8.35 8.32 -1.08
CA TRP A 76 9.63 7.63 -0.92
C TRP A 76 9.63 6.21 -1.52
N LEU A 77 8.46 5.56 -1.57
CA LEU A 77 8.26 4.22 -2.16
C LEU A 77 8.34 4.23 -3.69
#